data_AF-A0A0W0WAP5-F1
#
_entry.id   AF-A0A0W0WAP5-F1
#
_cell.length_a   1.000
_cell.length_b   1.000
_cell.length_c   1.000
_cell.angle_alpha   90.00
_cell.angle_beta   90.00
_cell.angle_gamma   90.00
#
_symmetry.space_group_name_H-M   'P 1'
#
loop_
_entity.id
_entity.type
_entity.pdbx_description
1 polymer ?
#
loop_
_entity_poly.entity_id
_entity_poly.type
_entity_poly.pdbx_seq_one_letter_code
_entity_poly.pdbx_strand_id
1 'polypeptide(L)'
;MALSIHIYYSKKNHGELVICCYHNNLQAYTKAITLTRDRKIKDNNLNTNLPDSYDFETVKLEVLRLLAQIKEKEFDFNTVTFAADFNLCCNKKEELAPFLFDRTLNNFFDGKEVNLILESSEPLYILYAIEQAEKMVEEGKDLSGIILKTKDSERTSPVYKEFPKNTEAINLSVPKPSMTGLASPKVAIKNQKELTEAMSKIGLFPQENESGARSCGEKAKTAATSPPSTP
;
A
#
# COMPACT_ATOMS: atom_id res chain seq x y z
N MET A 1 34.04 5.37 5.52
CA MET A 1 33.17 5.17 6.70
C MET A 1 32.11 4.19 6.28
N ALA A 2 31.92 3.10 7.02
CA ALA A 2 30.82 2.18 6.77
C ALA A 2 29.48 2.91 6.97
N LEU A 3 28.52 2.67 6.07
CA LEU A 3 27.17 3.17 6.26
C LEU A 3 26.46 2.29 7.28
N SER A 4 25.63 2.91 8.12
CA SER A 4 24.95 2.23 9.22
C SER A 4 23.46 2.52 9.13
N ILE A 5 22.65 1.57 9.57
CA ILE A 5 21.21 1.72 9.74
C ILE A 5 20.95 1.89 11.24
N HIS A 6 20.26 2.95 11.62
CA HIS A 6 19.85 3.22 12.99
C HIS A 6 18.33 3.26 13.08
N ILE A 7 17.76 2.43 13.96
CA ILE A 7 16.34 2.37 14.25
C ILE A 7 16.09 2.76 15.70
N TYR A 8 15.18 3.71 15.91
CA TYR A 8 14.54 3.96 17.21
C TYR A 8 13.05 3.64 17.09
N TYR A 9 12.47 3.06 18.14
CA TYR A 9 11.07 2.65 18.09
C TYR A 9 10.36 2.80 19.44
N SER A 10 9.05 3.04 19.40
CA SER A 10 8.21 3.05 20.61
C SER A 10 6.75 2.81 20.27
N LYS A 11 6.02 2.18 21.19
CA LYS A 11 4.57 2.00 21.12
C LYS A 11 3.88 3.14 21.88
N LYS A 12 2.93 3.81 21.22
CA LYS A 12 2.06 4.82 21.83
C LYS A 12 0.81 4.19 22.47
N ASN A 13 0.16 4.94 23.36
CA ASN A 13 -1.01 4.52 24.15
C ASN A 13 -2.28 4.17 23.34
N HIS A 14 -2.25 4.25 22.00
CA HIS A 14 -3.38 3.93 21.11
C HIS A 14 -3.10 2.73 20.18
N GLY A 15 -2.07 1.93 20.47
CA GLY A 15 -1.70 0.80 19.62
C GLY A 15 -1.04 1.22 18.31
N GLU A 16 -0.36 2.39 18.30
CA GLU A 16 0.49 2.83 17.19
C GLU A 16 1.95 2.49 17.53
N LEU A 17 2.62 1.73 16.67
CA LEU A 17 4.06 1.50 16.71
C LEU A 17 4.76 2.54 15.84
N VAL A 18 5.60 3.39 16.43
CA VAL A 18 6.43 4.35 15.70
C VAL A 18 7.83 3.78 15.54
N ILE A 19 8.35 3.82 14.32
CA ILE A 19 9.67 3.34 13.94
C ILE A 19 10.36 4.43 13.13
N CYS A 20 11.56 4.84 13.53
CA CYS A 20 12.36 5.84 12.84
C CYS A 20 13.68 5.21 12.38
N CYS A 21 13.91 5.14 11.07
CA CYS A 21 15.03 4.43 10.44
C CYS A 21 15.88 5.37 9.57
N TYR A 22 17.09 5.71 10.01
CA TYR A 22 17.94 6.71 9.33
C TYR A 22 19.40 6.23 9.25
N HIS A 23 20.15 6.85 8.34
CA HIS A 23 21.60 6.63 8.25
C HIS A 23 22.41 7.34 9.36
N ASN A 24 21.79 8.26 10.10
CA ASN A 24 22.41 8.98 11.21
C ASN A 24 21.68 8.72 12.52
N ASN A 25 22.42 8.27 13.54
CA ASN A 25 21.87 7.94 14.86
C ASN A 25 21.11 9.10 15.53
N LEU A 26 21.69 10.31 15.50
CA LEU A 26 21.07 11.49 16.12
C LEU A 26 19.78 11.89 15.40
N GLN A 27 19.75 11.77 14.07
CA GLN A 27 18.53 12.03 13.28
C GLN A 27 17.44 11.02 13.61
N ALA A 28 17.77 9.72 13.63
CA ALA A 28 16.83 8.67 14.01
C ALA A 28 16.24 8.93 15.41
N TYR A 29 17.09 9.22 16.39
CA TYR A 29 16.68 9.51 17.76
C TYR A 29 15.79 10.75 17.87
N THR A 30 16.23 11.87 17.27
CA THR A 30 15.51 13.16 17.35
C THR A 30 14.14 13.05 16.68
N LYS A 31 14.07 12.35 15.54
CA LYS A 31 12.79 12.09 14.88
C LYS A 31 11.87 11.26 15.76
N ALA A 32 12.39 10.19 16.36
CA ALA A 32 11.62 9.29 17.20
C ALA A 32 11.04 10.03 18.41
N ILE A 33 11.83 10.87 19.09
CA ILE A 33 11.34 11.75 20.17
C ILE A 33 10.24 12.68 19.65
N THR A 34 10.42 13.28 18.47
CA THR A 34 9.47 14.25 17.92
C THR A 34 8.11 13.60 17.64
N LEU A 35 8.11 12.40 17.07
CA LEU A 35 6.89 11.68 16.71
C LEU A 35 6.19 11.03 17.92
N THR A 36 6.95 10.58 18.91
CA THR A 36 6.43 9.86 20.08
C THR A 36 6.16 10.77 21.28
N ARG A 37 6.84 11.92 21.32
CA ARG A 37 6.93 12.82 22.49
C ARG A 37 7.46 12.12 23.74
N ASP A 38 8.23 11.04 23.56
CA ASP A 38 8.81 10.26 24.65
C ASP A 38 10.35 10.28 24.59
N ARG A 39 10.98 10.69 25.69
CA ARG A 39 12.45 10.71 25.83
C ARG A 39 13.02 9.36 26.27
N LYS A 40 12.20 8.44 26.78
CA LYS A 40 12.62 7.08 27.17
C LYS A 40 12.91 6.20 25.96
N ILE A 41 12.52 6.63 24.76
CA ILE A 41 12.82 5.95 23.50
C ILE A 41 14.31 5.67 23.27
N LYS A 42 15.20 6.39 23.96
CA LYS A 42 16.65 6.16 23.91
C LYS A 42 17.02 4.69 24.18
N ASP A 43 16.24 3.98 25.00
CA ASP A 43 16.51 2.60 25.41
C ASP A 43 15.98 1.58 24.38
N ASN A 44 15.12 2.02 23.46
CA ASN A 44 14.53 1.22 22.38
C ASN A 44 15.19 1.54 21.04
N ASN A 45 16.42 1.08 20.87
CA ASN A 45 17.18 1.28 19.65
C ASN A 45 17.77 -0.04 19.13
N LEU A 46 17.90 -0.11 17.80
CA LEU A 46 18.60 -1.17 17.09
C LEU A 46 19.50 -0.52 16.04
N ASN A 47 20.66 -1.10 15.79
CA ASN A 47 21.54 -0.63 14.74
C ASN A 47 22.29 -1.80 14.10
N THR A 48 22.76 -1.57 12.87
CA THR A 48 23.66 -2.48 12.17
C THR A 48 24.55 -1.68 11.23
N ASN A 49 25.77 -2.18 11.02
CA ASN A 49 26.66 -1.66 10.00
C ASN A 49 26.44 -2.45 8.71
N LEU A 50 26.40 -1.75 7.59
CA LEU A 50 26.42 -2.38 6.29
C LEU A 50 27.85 -2.84 5.96
N PRO A 51 27.99 -3.95 5.20
CA PRO A 51 29.30 -4.38 4.71
C PRO A 51 29.88 -3.33 3.74
N ASP A 52 31.19 -3.40 3.48
CA ASP A 52 31.87 -2.43 2.61
C ASP A 52 31.33 -2.42 1.17
N SER A 53 30.81 -3.55 0.70
CA SER A 53 30.13 -3.71 -0.59
C SER A 53 28.72 -4.22 -0.34
N TYR A 54 27.72 -3.46 -0.77
CA TYR A 54 26.31 -3.80 -0.59
C TYR A 54 25.44 -3.22 -1.72
N ASP A 55 24.23 -3.75 -1.84
CA ASP A 55 23.19 -3.29 -2.76
C ASP A 55 21.86 -3.01 -2.03
N PHE A 56 20.83 -2.62 -2.77
CA PHE A 56 19.51 -2.34 -2.19
C PHE A 56 18.88 -3.54 -1.50
N GLU A 57 19.09 -4.76 -2.01
CA GLU A 57 18.57 -5.97 -1.38
C GLU A 57 19.26 -6.24 -0.04
N THR A 58 20.56 -5.96 0.06
CA THR A 58 21.30 -6.03 1.33
C THR A 58 20.71 -5.07 2.37
N VAL A 59 20.46 -3.81 1.98
CA VAL A 59 19.84 -2.80 2.86
C VAL A 59 18.44 -3.25 3.29
N LYS A 60 17.61 -3.69 2.35
CA LYS A 60 16.27 -4.20 2.60
C LYS A 60 16.29 -5.35 3.60
N LEU A 61 17.14 -6.36 3.38
CA LEU A 61 17.24 -7.53 4.26
C LEU A 61 17.64 -7.13 5.68
N GLU A 62 18.62 -6.23 5.83
CA GLU A 62 19.04 -5.75 7.15
C GLU A 62 17.92 -4.95 7.85
N VAL A 63 17.22 -4.06 7.15
CA VAL A 63 16.05 -3.35 7.70
C VAL A 63 15.00 -4.34 8.17
N LEU A 64 14.60 -5.31 7.33
CA LEU A 64 13.58 -6.30 7.68
C LEU A 64 14.02 -7.19 8.87
N ARG A 65 15.30 -7.54 8.95
CA ARG A 65 15.88 -8.30 10.07
C ARG A 65 15.80 -7.52 11.38
N LEU A 66 16.07 -6.22 11.36
CA LEU A 66 15.92 -5.36 12.54
C LEU A 66 14.43 -5.20 12.92
N LEU A 67 13.55 -5.04 11.92
CA LEU A 67 12.10 -4.94 12.15
C LEU A 67 11.51 -6.22 12.74
N ALA A 68 12.03 -7.40 12.37
CA ALA A 68 11.60 -8.67 12.95
C ALA A 68 11.81 -8.71 14.47
N GLN A 69 12.96 -8.23 14.94
CA GLN A 69 13.26 -8.15 16.37
C GLN A 69 12.31 -7.20 17.12
N ILE A 70 11.82 -6.14 16.46
CA ILE A 70 10.83 -5.23 17.03
C ILE A 70 9.48 -5.92 17.11
N LYS A 71 9.05 -6.57 16.02
CA LYS A 71 7.76 -7.28 15.93
C LYS A 71 7.64 -8.43 16.94
N GLU A 72 8.75 -9.09 17.28
CA GLU A 72 8.80 -10.13 18.32
C GLU A 72 8.60 -9.56 19.73
N LYS A 73 9.09 -8.33 19.98
CA LYS A 73 8.98 -7.66 21.30
C LYS A 73 7.63 -6.95 21.48
N GLU A 74 7.13 -6.35 20.41
CA GLU A 74 5.93 -5.52 20.38
C GLU A 74 4.87 -6.22 19.52
N PHE A 75 3.92 -6.92 20.14
CA PHE A 75 2.95 -7.74 19.39
C PHE A 75 1.56 -7.10 19.24
N ASP A 76 1.24 -6.12 20.08
CA ASP A 76 -0.10 -5.53 20.18
C ASP A 76 -0.11 -4.10 19.62
N PHE A 77 -0.26 -3.96 18.31
CA PHE A 77 -0.46 -2.68 17.65
C PHE A 77 -1.37 -2.86 16.44
N ASN A 78 -2.05 -1.81 16.01
CA ASN A 78 -2.93 -1.81 14.83
C ASN A 78 -2.38 -0.95 13.69
N THR A 79 -1.57 0.06 14.05
CA THR A 79 -0.98 1.00 13.10
C THR A 79 0.53 1.06 13.31
N VAL A 80 1.27 1.18 12.21
CA VAL A 80 2.72 1.41 12.18
C VAL A 80 2.97 2.73 11.49
N THR A 81 3.71 3.62 12.14
CA THR A 81 4.28 4.81 11.49
C THR A 81 5.76 4.59 11.31
N PHE A 82 6.19 4.38 10.07
CA PHE A 82 7.58 4.17 9.69
C PHE A 82 8.13 5.45 9.03
N ALA A 83 9.00 6.14 9.75
CA ALA A 83 9.69 7.33 9.26
C ALA A 83 11.12 6.97 8.85
N ALA A 84 11.55 7.41 7.67
CA ALA A 84 12.88 7.08 7.18
C ALA A 84 13.45 8.12 6.21
N ASP A 85 14.76 8.04 6.01
CA ASP A 85 15.38 8.64 4.84
C ASP A 85 14.85 7.95 3.57
N PHE A 86 14.31 8.72 2.62
CA PHE A 86 13.77 8.14 1.38
C PHE A 86 14.87 7.46 0.53
N ASN A 87 16.13 7.87 0.70
CA ASN A 87 17.33 7.29 0.09
C ASN A 87 18.16 6.48 1.11
N LEU A 88 17.49 5.80 2.05
CA LEU A 88 18.15 5.06 3.13
C LEU A 88 19.27 4.15 2.59
N CYS A 89 20.50 4.51 2.93
CA CYS A 89 21.72 3.80 2.54
C CYS A 89 21.85 3.56 1.02
N CYS A 90 21.24 4.38 0.16
CA CYS A 90 21.49 4.30 -1.27
C CYS A 90 22.95 4.66 -1.60
N ASN A 91 23.53 3.99 -2.60
CA ASN A 91 24.90 4.28 -3.03
C ASN A 91 24.99 5.68 -3.67
N LYS A 92 23.96 6.09 -4.41
CA LYS A 92 23.80 7.47 -4.89
C LYS A 92 22.70 8.17 -4.12
N LYS A 93 22.89 9.46 -3.85
CA LYS A 93 21.92 10.26 -3.08
C LYS A 93 20.58 10.43 -3.80
N GLU A 94 20.58 10.37 -5.13
CA GLU A 94 19.40 10.54 -6.00
C GLU A 94 18.56 9.26 -6.09
N GLU A 95 19.12 8.11 -5.71
CA GLU A 95 18.44 6.82 -5.83
C GLU A 95 17.36 6.68 -4.74
N LEU A 96 16.21 6.14 -5.15
CA LEU A 96 15.14 5.75 -4.23
C LEU A 96 15.44 4.37 -3.68
N ALA A 97 15.26 4.17 -2.38
CA ALA A 97 15.26 2.83 -1.80
C ALA A 97 13.96 2.11 -2.18
N PRO A 98 13.96 1.14 -3.12
CA PRO A 98 12.71 0.65 -3.74
C PRO A 98 11.76 0.00 -2.74
N PHE A 99 12.31 -0.66 -1.72
CA PHE A 99 11.53 -1.34 -0.68
C PHE A 99 10.65 -0.41 0.18
N LEU A 100 10.88 0.91 0.11
CA LEU A 100 10.04 1.91 0.77
C LEU A 100 8.79 2.25 -0.06
N PHE A 101 8.76 1.90 -1.34
CA PHE A 101 7.68 2.24 -2.28
C PHE A 101 6.96 1.01 -2.85
N ASP A 102 7.54 -0.19 -2.76
CA ASP A 102 7.03 -1.42 -3.37
C ASP A 102 6.09 -2.25 -2.46
N ARG A 103 5.53 -1.64 -1.42
CA ARG A 103 4.71 -2.28 -0.37
C ARG A 103 5.44 -3.34 0.46
N THR A 104 6.76 -3.47 0.37
CA THR A 104 7.54 -4.40 1.23
C THR A 104 7.20 -4.21 2.71
N LEU A 105 7.14 -2.96 3.20
CA LEU A 105 6.80 -2.67 4.60
C LEU A 105 5.35 -3.01 4.94
N ASN A 106 4.40 -2.74 4.04
CA ASN A 106 3.00 -3.11 4.20
C ASN A 106 2.84 -4.64 4.32
N ASN A 107 3.52 -5.38 3.45
CA ASN A 107 3.49 -6.85 3.48
C ASN A 107 4.19 -7.41 4.73
N PHE A 108 5.26 -6.76 5.20
CA PHE A 108 5.95 -7.17 6.44
C PHE A 108 5.06 -7.00 7.69
N PHE A 109 4.31 -5.90 7.74
CA PHE A 109 3.31 -5.61 8.78
C PHE A 109 1.90 -5.98 8.33
N ASP A 110 1.74 -7.16 7.74
CA ASP A 110 0.44 -7.63 7.25
C ASP A 110 -0.66 -7.57 8.32
N GLY A 111 -1.87 -7.21 7.89
CA GLY A 111 -3.03 -6.96 8.75
C GLY A 111 -2.94 -5.69 9.61
N LYS A 112 -1.89 -4.87 9.44
CA LYS A 112 -1.70 -3.58 10.14
C LYS A 112 -1.76 -2.43 9.15
N GLU A 113 -2.21 -1.28 9.63
CA GLU A 113 -2.17 -0.05 8.86
C GLU A 113 -0.74 0.51 8.88
N VAL A 114 -0.15 0.78 7.71
CA VAL A 114 1.23 1.29 7.61
C VAL A 114 1.22 2.71 7.04
N ASN A 115 1.80 3.64 7.79
CA ASN A 115 2.03 5.02 7.39
C ASN A 115 3.52 5.20 7.14
N LEU A 116 3.89 5.72 5.97
CA LEU A 116 5.27 6.01 5.64
C LEU A 116 5.52 7.51 5.68
N ILE A 117 6.59 7.94 6.36
CA ILE A 117 7.08 9.31 6.32
C ILE A 117 8.49 9.26 5.76
N LEU A 118 8.64 9.52 4.46
CA LEU A 118 9.92 9.44 3.77
C LEU A 118 10.46 10.86 3.56
N GLU A 119 11.69 11.11 4.01
CA GLU A 119 12.23 12.46 4.02
C GLU A 119 13.69 12.62 3.58
N SER A 120 14.03 13.81 3.11
CA SER A 120 15.36 14.22 2.60
C SER A 120 15.71 15.61 3.10
N SER A 121 16.99 15.93 3.23
CA SER A 121 17.42 17.33 3.35
C SER A 121 17.35 18.08 2.01
N GLU A 122 17.36 17.37 0.89
CA GLU A 122 17.47 17.97 -0.45
C GLU A 122 16.08 18.07 -1.13
N PRO A 123 15.56 19.29 -1.38
CA PRO A 123 14.26 19.49 -2.01
C PRO A 123 14.11 18.82 -3.38
N LEU A 124 15.16 18.90 -4.21
CA LEU A 124 15.16 18.32 -5.56
C LEU A 124 14.92 16.81 -5.53
N TYR A 125 15.44 16.11 -4.53
CA TYR A 125 15.24 14.67 -4.43
C TYR A 125 13.82 14.31 -3.97
N ILE A 126 13.19 15.15 -3.15
CA ILE A 126 11.78 14.96 -2.80
C ILE A 126 10.89 15.20 -4.03
N LEU A 127 11.18 16.23 -4.84
CA LEU A 127 10.45 16.46 -6.08
C LEU A 127 10.56 15.27 -7.03
N TYR A 128 11.76 14.71 -7.20
CA TYR A 128 11.97 13.50 -7.98
C TYR A 128 11.20 12.29 -7.41
N ALA A 129 11.23 12.10 -6.09
CA ALA A 129 10.48 11.02 -5.45
C ALA A 129 8.96 11.17 -5.64
N ILE A 130 8.45 12.41 -5.62
CA ILE A 130 7.04 12.72 -5.89
C ILE A 130 6.68 12.35 -7.33
N GLU A 131 7.47 12.78 -8.31
CA GLU A 131 7.25 12.46 -9.72
C GLU A 131 7.19 10.94 -9.94
N GLN A 132 8.11 10.19 -9.31
CA GLN A 132 8.13 8.73 -9.43
C GLN A 132 6.95 8.06 -8.73
N ALA A 133 6.54 8.56 -7.57
CA ALA A 133 5.35 8.07 -6.88
C ALA A 133 4.07 8.35 -7.68
N GLU A 134 3.93 9.54 -8.27
CA GLU A 134 2.79 9.89 -9.13
C GLU A 134 2.73 8.98 -10.36
N LYS A 135 3.86 8.74 -11.03
CA LYS A 135 3.93 7.79 -12.13
C LYS A 135 3.53 6.38 -11.74
N MET A 136 3.96 5.91 -10.56
CA MET A 136 3.55 4.59 -10.05
C MET A 136 2.03 4.51 -9.81
N VAL A 137 1.41 5.59 -9.33
CA VAL A 137 -0.06 5.67 -9.17
C VAL A 137 -0.75 5.63 -10.54
N GLU A 138 -0.25 6.37 -11.53
CA GLU A 138 -0.77 6.33 -12.92
C GLU A 138 -0.68 4.93 -13.54
N GLU A 139 0.38 4.18 -13.21
CA GLU A 139 0.57 2.77 -13.59
C GLU A 139 -0.32 1.79 -12.79
N GLY A 140 -1.18 2.30 -11.89
CA GLY A 140 -2.13 1.51 -11.11
C GLY A 140 -1.57 0.89 -9.82
N LYS A 141 -0.40 1.33 -9.34
CA LYS A 141 0.12 0.91 -8.03
C LYS A 141 -0.56 1.70 -6.92
N ASP A 142 -0.98 0.99 -5.87
CA ASP A 142 -1.51 1.59 -4.66
C ASP A 142 -0.37 2.11 -3.76
N LEU A 143 -0.17 3.43 -3.76
CA LEU A 143 0.78 4.18 -2.94
C LEU A 143 0.09 5.00 -1.84
N SER A 144 -0.96 4.46 -1.24
CA SER A 144 -1.68 5.15 -0.17
C SER A 144 -0.94 5.09 1.19
N GLY A 145 -1.13 6.12 2.02
CA GLY A 145 -0.53 6.22 3.35
C GLY A 145 0.94 6.65 3.35
N ILE A 146 1.40 7.36 2.32
CA ILE A 146 2.79 7.82 2.17
C ILE A 146 2.86 9.34 2.24
N ILE A 147 3.81 9.86 3.04
CA ILE A 147 4.18 11.27 3.09
C ILE A 147 5.60 11.39 2.56
N LEU A 148 5.79 12.18 1.50
CA LEU A 148 7.10 12.56 0.97
C LEU A 148 7.36 14.02 1.35
N LYS A 149 8.43 14.28 2.10
CA LYS A 149 8.72 15.66 2.53
C LYS A 149 10.19 15.96 2.71
N THR A 150 10.54 17.24 2.70
CA THR A 150 11.84 17.68 3.22
C THR A 150 11.88 17.51 4.74
N LYS A 151 13.07 17.25 5.28
CA LYS A 151 13.33 17.21 6.73
C LYS A 151 13.00 18.56 7.37
N ASP A 152 12.62 18.54 8.63
CA ASP A 152 12.17 19.74 9.36
C ASP A 152 13.27 20.81 9.52
N SER A 153 14.53 20.47 9.22
CA SER A 153 15.67 21.39 9.17
C SER A 153 15.69 22.28 7.92
N GLU A 154 15.04 21.87 6.82
CA GLU A 154 14.99 22.64 5.58
C GLU A 154 13.93 23.76 5.70
N ARG A 155 14.36 25.01 5.67
CA ARG A 155 13.51 26.20 5.88
C ARG A 155 13.35 27.05 4.63
N THR A 156 14.23 26.91 3.66
CA THR A 156 14.31 27.80 2.50
C THR A 156 13.44 27.32 1.35
N SER A 157 13.31 26.00 1.17
CA SER A 157 12.49 25.41 0.11
C SER A 157 11.84 24.11 0.58
N PRO A 158 10.92 24.17 1.56
CA PRO A 158 10.26 22.97 2.06
C PRO A 158 9.37 22.36 0.98
N VAL A 159 9.47 21.05 0.79
CA VAL A 159 8.62 20.29 -0.12
C VAL A 159 7.81 19.29 0.70
N TYR A 160 6.53 19.15 0.38
CA TYR A 160 5.61 18.23 1.05
C TYR A 160 4.59 17.71 0.04
N LYS A 161 4.39 16.38 0.03
CA LYS A 161 3.31 15.70 -0.67
C LYS A 161 2.82 14.56 0.19
N GLU A 162 1.51 14.43 0.28
CA GLU A 162 0.84 13.33 0.93
C GLU A 162 0.03 12.55 -0.09
N PHE A 163 0.20 11.23 -0.08
CA PHE A 163 -0.62 10.27 -0.79
C PHE A 163 -1.58 9.70 0.24
N PRO A 164 -2.79 10.27 0.35
CA PRO A 164 -3.70 9.96 1.44
C PRO A 164 -4.09 8.48 1.39
N LYS A 165 -4.48 7.96 2.55
CA LYS A 165 -5.09 6.64 2.61
C LYS A 165 -6.34 6.63 1.76
N ASN A 166 -6.57 5.52 1.07
CA ASN A 166 -7.88 5.27 0.48
C ASN A 166 -8.84 4.92 1.62
N THR A 167 -9.36 5.94 2.31
CA THR A 167 -10.39 5.83 3.36
C THR A 167 -11.77 5.64 2.76
N GLU A 168 -11.87 5.03 1.58
CA GLU A 168 -13.06 4.28 1.21
C GLU A 168 -13.17 3.08 2.17
N ALA A 169 -13.57 3.38 3.41
CA ALA A 169 -14.55 2.55 4.06
C ALA A 169 -15.58 2.28 2.98
N ILE A 170 -15.62 1.05 2.49
CA ILE A 170 -16.69 0.57 1.65
C ILE A 170 -17.94 0.92 2.45
N ASN A 171 -18.57 2.04 2.10
CA ASN A 171 -19.91 2.34 2.48
C ASN A 171 -20.69 1.31 1.68
N LEU A 172 -20.72 0.08 2.21
CA LEU A 172 -21.88 -0.76 2.15
C LEU A 172 -22.94 0.04 2.91
N SER A 173 -23.41 1.13 2.30
CA SER A 173 -24.77 1.57 2.43
C SER A 173 -25.57 0.39 1.92
N VAL A 174 -25.74 -0.60 2.81
CA VAL A 174 -26.76 -1.62 2.66
C VAL A 174 -28.00 -0.80 2.39
N PRO A 175 -28.59 -0.90 1.19
CA PRO A 175 -29.80 -0.15 0.88
C PRO A 175 -30.74 -0.43 2.03
N LYS A 176 -31.20 0.62 2.73
CA LYS A 176 -32.19 0.44 3.81
C LYS A 176 -33.26 -0.48 3.24
N PRO A 177 -33.53 -1.64 3.85
CA PRO A 177 -34.50 -2.56 3.30
C PRO A 177 -35.80 -1.77 3.15
N SER A 178 -36.25 -1.67 1.91
CA SER A 178 -37.52 -1.06 1.58
C SER A 178 -38.60 -1.88 2.30
N MET A 179 -39.14 -1.34 3.39
CA MET A 179 -40.22 -1.97 4.15
C MET A 179 -41.52 -2.07 3.33
N THR A 180 -41.57 -1.50 2.12
CA THR A 180 -42.73 -1.62 1.22
C THR A 180 -42.82 -2.98 0.52
N GLY A 181 -41.81 -3.86 0.63
CA GLY A 181 -41.82 -5.20 0.03
C GLY A 181 -42.28 -6.36 0.93
N LEU A 182 -42.39 -6.16 2.25
CA LEU A 182 -42.63 -7.24 3.22
C LEU A 182 -44.11 -7.57 3.48
N ALA A 183 -45.04 -6.88 2.82
CA ALA A 183 -46.46 -7.20 2.85
C ALA A 183 -46.92 -7.67 1.46
N SER A 184 -46.34 -8.75 0.94
CA SER A 184 -47.00 -9.50 -0.13
C SER A 184 -48.05 -10.43 0.50
N PRO A 185 -49.30 -10.46 -0.03
CA PRO A 185 -50.37 -11.29 0.52
C PRO A 185 -49.96 -12.76 0.50
N LYS A 186 -50.42 -13.55 1.50
CA LYS A 186 -50.24 -15.00 1.53
C LYS A 186 -50.77 -15.62 0.24
N VAL A 187 -49.90 -15.87 -0.73
CA VAL A 187 -50.25 -16.64 -1.92
C VAL A 187 -50.13 -18.11 -1.53
N ALA A 188 -51.26 -18.81 -1.45
CA ALA A 188 -51.27 -20.26 -1.30
C ALA A 188 -50.85 -20.90 -2.62
N ILE A 189 -49.54 -21.13 -2.78
CA ILE A 189 -48.97 -21.78 -3.96
C ILE A 189 -49.46 -23.23 -4.00
N LYS A 190 -50.26 -23.57 -5.01
CA LYS A 190 -50.80 -24.93 -5.17
C LYS A 190 -50.13 -25.70 -6.30
N ASN A 191 -49.31 -25.07 -7.14
CA ASN A 191 -48.60 -25.75 -8.23
C ASN A 191 -47.21 -25.16 -8.52
N GLN A 192 -46.34 -26.02 -9.08
CA GLN A 192 -44.92 -25.77 -9.27
C GLN A 192 -44.61 -24.61 -10.24
N LYS A 193 -45.50 -24.32 -11.20
CA LYS A 193 -45.37 -23.14 -12.10
C LYS A 193 -45.51 -21.80 -11.36
N GLU A 194 -46.39 -21.72 -10.37
CA GLU A 194 -46.63 -20.49 -9.60
C GLU A 194 -45.45 -20.19 -8.65
N LEU A 195 -44.74 -21.23 -8.20
CA LEU A 195 -43.52 -21.09 -7.41
C LEU A 195 -42.39 -20.44 -8.23
N THR A 196 -42.19 -20.87 -9.47
CA THR A 196 -41.16 -20.31 -10.37
C THR A 196 -41.42 -18.82 -10.69
N GLU A 197 -42.69 -18.43 -10.80
CA GLU A 197 -43.09 -17.04 -11.06
C GLU A 197 -42.93 -16.14 -9.81
N ALA A 198 -43.16 -16.68 -8.62
CA ALA A 198 -42.90 -15.98 -7.37
C ALA A 198 -41.39 -15.80 -7.11
N MET A 199 -40.57 -16.82 -7.41
CA MET A 199 -39.13 -16.76 -7.20
C MET A 199 -38.40 -15.84 -8.20
N SER A 200 -38.91 -15.71 -9.42
CA SER A 200 -38.37 -14.74 -10.40
C SER A 200 -38.66 -13.29 -10.00
N LYS A 201 -39.79 -12.99 -9.34
CA LYS A 201 -40.06 -11.68 -8.73
C LYS A 201 -39.17 -11.31 -7.54
N ILE A 202 -38.59 -12.30 -6.86
CA ILE A 202 -37.66 -12.10 -5.72
C ILE A 202 -36.21 -11.93 -6.22
N GLY A 203 -35.96 -12.00 -7.53
CA GLY A 203 -34.64 -11.73 -8.12
C GLY A 203 -33.62 -12.85 -7.91
N LEU A 204 -34.07 -14.07 -7.59
CA LEU A 204 -33.18 -15.21 -7.34
C LEU A 204 -32.70 -15.93 -8.61
N PHE A 205 -33.24 -15.60 -9.78
CA PHE A 205 -32.77 -16.12 -11.07
C PHE A 205 -32.87 -15.04 -12.17
N PRO A 206 -31.87 -14.90 -13.07
CA PRO A 206 -31.96 -14.00 -14.21
C PRO A 206 -33.09 -14.45 -15.16
N GLN A 207 -33.92 -13.50 -15.63
CA GLN A 207 -34.84 -13.76 -16.73
C GLN A 207 -34.02 -13.86 -18.03
N GLU A 208 -33.98 -15.03 -18.64
CA GLU A 208 -33.56 -15.18 -20.03
C GLU A 208 -34.62 -14.54 -20.94
N ASN A 209 -34.33 -13.35 -21.45
CA ASN A 209 -35.09 -12.77 -22.54
C ASN A 209 -34.62 -13.39 -23.86
N GLU A 210 -35.26 -14.47 -24.28
CA GLU A 210 -35.31 -14.84 -25.69
C GLU A 210 -36.45 -14.07 -26.39
N SER A 211 -36.08 -13.13 -27.26
CA SER A 211 -36.78 -12.76 -28.50
C SER A 211 -35.89 -11.77 -29.27
N GLY A 212 -35.54 -11.91 -30.55
CA GLY A 212 -35.77 -12.94 -31.55
C GLY A 212 -35.10 -12.50 -32.86
N ALA A 213 -34.38 -13.42 -33.50
CA ALA A 213 -34.14 -13.62 -34.94
C ALA A 213 -33.90 -12.44 -35.92
N ARG A 214 -32.72 -12.43 -36.56
CA ARG A 214 -32.45 -12.75 -38.00
C ARG A 214 -30.92 -12.66 -38.26
N SER A 215 -30.22 -13.78 -38.53
CA SER A 215 -29.90 -14.35 -39.87
C SER A 215 -29.14 -13.36 -40.77
N CYS A 216 -28.04 -13.64 -41.46
CA CYS A 216 -27.26 -14.86 -41.79
C CYS A 216 -26.07 -14.32 -42.63
N GLY A 217 -24.88 -14.95 -42.64
CA GLY A 217 -23.81 -14.46 -43.50
C GLY A 217 -22.43 -15.08 -43.33
N GLU A 218 -22.38 -16.41 -43.35
CA GLU A 218 -21.22 -17.27 -43.53
C GLU A 218 -20.31 -16.85 -44.70
N LYS A 219 -18.98 -16.88 -44.50
CA LYS A 219 -18.04 -17.61 -45.39
C LYS A 219 -16.61 -17.68 -44.85
N ALA A 220 -16.19 -18.92 -44.62
CA ALA A 220 -14.81 -19.35 -44.50
C ALA A 220 -14.04 -19.27 -45.83
N LYS A 221 -12.71 -19.15 -45.74
CA LYS A 221 -11.65 -19.76 -46.60
C LYS A 221 -10.28 -19.26 -46.12
N THR A 222 -9.49 -20.05 -45.39
CA THR A 222 -8.39 -20.90 -45.88
C THR A 222 -7.60 -20.34 -47.07
N ALA A 223 -6.30 -20.10 -46.88
CA ALA A 223 -5.22 -20.82 -47.58
C ALA A 223 -3.83 -20.27 -47.20
N ALA A 224 -2.91 -21.20 -47.01
CA ALA A 224 -1.47 -21.02 -46.83
C ALA A 224 -0.74 -20.80 -48.16
N THR A 225 0.46 -20.20 -48.10
CA THR A 225 1.64 -20.30 -49.01
C THR A 225 2.53 -19.07 -48.69
N SER A 226 3.85 -19.06 -48.56
CA SER A 226 4.98 -20.01 -48.49
C SER A 226 6.23 -19.10 -48.27
N PRO A 227 7.37 -19.60 -47.77
CA PRO A 227 8.56 -18.77 -47.51
C PRO A 227 9.47 -18.68 -48.75
N PRO A 228 10.46 -17.77 -48.76
CA PRO A 228 11.69 -18.04 -49.49
C PRO A 228 12.90 -18.00 -48.55
N SER A 229 13.65 -19.09 -48.57
CA SER A 229 15.03 -19.18 -48.10
C SER A 229 15.95 -18.64 -49.19
N THR A 230 16.65 -17.55 -48.88
CA THR A 230 18.11 -17.28 -49.02
C THR A 230 18.88 -17.59 -50.34
N PRO A 231 20.14 -17.12 -50.42
CA PRO A 231 20.64 -16.09 -51.34
C PRO A 231 20.85 -16.52 -52.80
#